data_AF-A0A382KGX2-F1
#
_entry.id   AF-A0A382KGX2-F1
#
_cell.length_a   1.000
_cell.length_b   1.000
_cell.length_c   1.000
_cell.angle_alpha   90.00
_cell.angle_beta   90.00
_cell.angle_gamma   90.00
#
_symmetry.space_group_name_H-M   'P 1'
#
loop_
_entity.id
_entity.type
_entity.pdbx_description
1 polymer ?
#
loop_
_entity_poly.entity_id
_entity_poly.type
_entity_poly.pdbx_seq_one_letter_code
_entity_poly.pdbx_strand_id
1 'polypeptide(L)'
;MSSQDPIISVWYIGTRVSGGGPYNHYMELYNPTEEPINLSQYALIKGHGQSNNVEQQAGWGNTLGNSGVSFNRLPNFILFPGQTYGVSRDVSHISLQNHADLVFEDECVLSISGDDAVGLFKAEGNLDEVLAATDSIPIDCIGDPTHDPGSSWQVSGETGPPNSTGITGYGVTRFAILTRKPDVCYGNAGNWDDSRGCVTDSCTNWLTDTPQTAYEESEWEVHACYYPDIDGNTGPGYEP
;
A
#
# COMPACT_ATOMS: atom_id res chain seq x y z
N MET A 1 -25.79 -13.40 -4.18
CA MET A 1 -25.19 -12.09 -3.84
C MET A 1 -23.79 -12.42 -3.39
N SER A 2 -22.77 -12.00 -4.13
CA SER A 2 -21.39 -12.23 -3.71
C SER A 2 -21.17 -11.46 -2.41
N SER A 3 -20.73 -12.16 -1.36
CA SER A 3 -20.19 -11.50 -0.18
C SER A 3 -19.14 -10.49 -0.64
N GLN A 4 -19.25 -9.24 -0.19
CA GLN A 4 -18.16 -8.28 -0.32
C GLN A 4 -16.90 -8.87 0.36
N ASP A 5 -15.75 -8.35 -0.03
CA ASP A 5 -14.43 -8.82 0.41
C ASP A 5 -13.81 -7.79 1.38
N PRO A 6 -12.77 -8.16 2.16
CA PRO A 6 -12.09 -7.16 2.98
C PRO A 6 -11.33 -6.19 2.06
N ILE A 7 -11.09 -4.98 2.58
CA ILE A 7 -10.37 -3.92 1.86
C ILE A 7 -9.15 -3.49 2.64
N ILE A 8 -8.15 -2.97 1.94
CA ILE A 8 -7.06 -2.22 2.54
C ILE A 8 -7.65 -0.88 2.99
N SER A 9 -7.57 -0.63 4.30
CA SER A 9 -8.21 0.50 4.97
C SER A 9 -7.22 1.50 5.55
N VAL A 10 -6.04 1.03 5.96
CA VAL A 10 -4.94 1.88 6.40
C VAL A 10 -3.67 1.46 5.71
N TRP A 11 -2.86 2.44 5.31
CA TRP A 11 -1.54 2.24 4.76
C TRP A 11 -0.57 3.27 5.32
N TYR A 12 0.61 2.82 5.73
CA TYR A 12 1.66 3.67 6.24
C TYR A 12 3.05 3.14 5.94
N ILE A 13 3.90 4.05 5.43
CA ILE A 13 5.34 3.85 5.29
C ILE A 13 6.04 5.08 5.86
N GLY A 14 6.81 4.91 6.94
CA GLY A 14 7.55 5.99 7.63
C GLY A 14 9.05 5.76 7.62
N THR A 15 9.85 6.79 7.85
CA THR A 15 11.29 6.64 8.10
C THR A 15 11.52 6.29 9.57
N ARG A 16 12.29 5.23 9.85
CA ARG A 16 12.65 4.87 11.24
C ARG A 16 13.87 5.65 11.76
N VAL A 17 14.80 6.02 10.88
CA VAL A 17 16.04 6.76 11.22
C VAL A 17 16.38 7.83 10.18
N SER A 18 16.88 8.98 10.65
CA SER A 18 17.31 10.08 9.77
C SER A 18 18.39 9.62 8.78
N GLY A 19 18.23 9.96 7.50
CA GLY A 19 19.15 9.57 6.42
C GLY A 19 18.70 8.38 5.55
N GLY A 20 17.58 7.74 5.88
CA GLY A 20 16.93 6.70 5.08
C GLY A 20 17.29 5.27 5.50
N GLY A 21 16.26 4.39 5.53
CA GLY A 21 16.33 2.95 5.87
C GLY A 21 16.81 2.62 7.29
N PRO A 22 16.11 1.79 8.09
CA PRO A 22 14.86 1.07 7.81
C PRO A 22 13.61 1.97 7.79
N TYR A 23 12.53 1.44 7.23
CA TYR A 23 11.21 2.10 7.24
C TYR A 23 10.29 1.44 8.28
N ASN A 24 9.40 2.24 8.83
CA ASN A 24 8.21 1.79 9.53
C ASN A 24 7.15 1.37 8.50
N HIS A 25 6.45 0.28 8.74
CA HIS A 25 5.39 -0.23 7.87
C HIS A 25 4.17 -0.59 8.69
N TYR A 26 2.99 -0.16 8.24
CA TYR A 26 1.72 -0.65 8.75
C TYR A 26 0.68 -0.69 7.64
N MET A 27 -0.12 -1.76 7.62
CA MET A 27 -1.25 -1.93 6.73
C MET A 27 -2.41 -2.54 7.51
N GLU A 28 -3.63 -2.10 7.25
CA GLU A 28 -4.82 -2.63 7.91
C GLU A 28 -5.83 -3.14 6.89
N LEU A 29 -6.31 -4.36 7.10
CA LEU A 29 -7.47 -4.91 6.40
C LEU A 29 -8.73 -4.60 7.21
N TYR A 30 -9.80 -4.19 6.55
CA TYR A 30 -11.11 -3.93 7.16
C TYR A 30 -12.16 -4.83 6.54
N ASN A 31 -13.11 -5.31 7.34
CA ASN A 31 -14.32 -5.98 6.86
C ASN A 31 -15.48 -4.96 6.78
N PRO A 32 -15.78 -4.39 5.59
CA PRO A 32 -16.90 -3.47 5.41
C PRO A 32 -18.26 -4.16 5.32
N THR A 33 -18.29 -5.50 5.40
CA THR A 33 -19.48 -6.32 5.11
C THR A 33 -20.27 -6.63 6.37
N GLU A 34 -21.48 -7.15 6.19
CA GLU A 34 -22.33 -7.64 7.28
C GLU A 34 -22.03 -9.10 7.68
N GLU A 35 -21.11 -9.77 7.00
CA GLU A 35 -20.79 -11.19 7.21
C GLU A 35 -19.34 -11.40 7.69
N PRO A 36 -19.06 -12.44 8.49
CA PRO A 36 -17.68 -12.79 8.82
C PRO A 36 -16.89 -13.27 7.60
N ILE A 37 -15.65 -12.82 7.47
CA ILE A 37 -14.73 -13.21 6.39
C ILE A 37 -13.62 -14.10 6.96
N ASN A 38 -13.31 -15.22 6.30
CA ASN A 38 -12.14 -16.02 6.63
C ASN A 38 -10.90 -15.55 5.84
N LEU A 39 -9.92 -14.96 6.53
CA LEU A 39 -8.71 -14.43 5.91
C LEU A 39 -7.83 -15.51 5.25
N SER A 40 -7.96 -16.80 5.61
CA SER A 40 -7.15 -17.84 4.96
C SER A 40 -7.44 -18.01 3.46
N GLN A 41 -8.56 -17.48 2.99
CA GLN A 41 -8.94 -17.48 1.58
C GLN A 41 -8.21 -16.41 0.75
N TYR A 42 -7.42 -15.56 1.42
CA TYR A 42 -6.79 -14.39 0.83
C TYR A 42 -5.27 -14.46 0.93
N ALA A 43 -4.61 -13.73 0.04
CA ALA A 43 -3.17 -13.57 0.02
C ALA A 43 -2.79 -12.11 -0.24
N LEU A 44 -1.66 -11.70 0.31
CA LEU A 44 -0.99 -10.46 -0.05
C LEU A 44 0.08 -10.79 -1.10
N ILE A 45 0.08 -10.02 -2.18
CA ILE A 45 1.11 -10.13 -3.22
C ILE A 45 1.72 -8.75 -3.43
N LYS A 46 3.03 -8.69 -3.29
CA LYS A 46 3.83 -7.50 -3.62
C LYS A 46 4.17 -7.52 -5.10
N GLY A 47 4.22 -6.34 -5.71
CA GLY A 47 4.92 -6.14 -6.96
C GLY A 47 5.78 -4.89 -6.91
N HIS A 48 6.99 -4.98 -7.43
CA HIS A 48 7.90 -3.86 -7.60
C HIS A 48 7.47 -3.03 -8.81
N GLY A 49 7.18 -1.75 -8.59
CA GLY A 49 6.98 -0.80 -9.70
C GLY A 49 8.27 -0.70 -10.50
N GLN A 50 8.21 -0.92 -11.82
CA GLN A 50 9.39 -0.87 -12.68
C GLN A 50 9.15 -0.01 -13.92
N SER A 51 10.09 0.90 -14.21
CA SER A 51 10.15 1.61 -15.47
C SER A 51 11.07 0.85 -16.45
N ASN A 52 10.54 0.50 -17.61
CA ASN A 52 11.20 -0.30 -18.66
C ASN A 52 11.40 -1.78 -18.29
N ASN A 53 10.57 -2.64 -18.89
CA ASN A 53 10.53 -4.10 -18.76
C ASN A 53 11.78 -4.83 -19.30
N VAL A 54 13.00 -4.38 -18.98
CA VAL A 54 14.23 -4.97 -19.50
C VAL A 54 14.34 -6.46 -19.11
N GLU A 55 13.73 -6.86 -17.99
CA GLU A 55 13.66 -8.25 -17.54
C GLU A 55 12.32 -8.96 -17.81
N GLN A 56 11.31 -8.31 -18.41
CA GLN A 56 9.94 -8.83 -18.55
C GLN A 56 9.28 -9.27 -17.22
N GLN A 57 9.72 -8.70 -16.10
CA GLN A 57 9.27 -9.08 -14.76
C GLN A 57 8.31 -8.04 -14.14
N ALA A 58 7.70 -7.14 -14.92
CA ALA A 58 6.68 -6.25 -14.35
C ALA A 58 5.40 -7.03 -14.00
N GLY A 59 4.76 -6.67 -12.89
CA GLY A 59 3.52 -7.31 -12.43
C GLY A 59 3.61 -7.88 -11.02
N TRP A 60 2.50 -8.44 -10.58
CA TRP A 60 2.36 -9.04 -9.25
C TRP A 60 3.28 -10.25 -9.07
N GLY A 61 3.92 -10.34 -7.90
CA GLY A 61 4.77 -11.48 -7.56
C GLY A 61 6.21 -11.36 -8.05
N ASN A 62 6.54 -10.29 -8.78
CA ASN A 62 7.91 -10.07 -9.23
C ASN A 62 8.88 -9.82 -8.07
N THR A 63 10.17 -10.01 -8.36
CA THR A 63 11.25 -9.93 -7.37
C THR A 63 12.44 -9.22 -7.97
N LEU A 64 13.18 -8.47 -7.17
CA LEU A 64 14.46 -7.87 -7.54
C LEU A 64 15.61 -8.69 -6.94
N GLY A 65 16.82 -8.57 -7.50
CA GLY A 65 18.00 -9.26 -6.97
C GLY A 65 18.32 -8.92 -5.50
N ASN A 66 17.76 -7.84 -4.96
CA ASN A 66 17.86 -7.39 -3.57
C ASN A 66 16.53 -7.44 -2.79
N SER A 67 15.46 -7.95 -3.38
CA SER A 67 14.18 -8.19 -2.69
C SER A 67 13.40 -9.34 -3.36
N GLY A 68 13.30 -10.48 -2.68
CA GLY A 68 12.77 -11.73 -3.20
C GLY A 68 11.42 -12.20 -2.64
N VAL A 69 10.91 -11.63 -1.54
CA VAL A 69 9.68 -12.15 -0.92
C VAL A 69 8.47 -11.34 -1.37
N SER A 70 7.70 -11.91 -2.32
CA SER A 70 6.56 -11.24 -2.96
C SER A 70 5.20 -11.84 -2.63
N PHE A 71 5.13 -12.90 -1.84
CA PHE A 71 3.88 -13.61 -1.52
C PHE A 71 3.72 -13.88 -0.02
N ASN A 72 2.53 -13.62 0.51
CA ASN A 72 2.13 -14.04 1.84
C ASN A 72 0.69 -14.56 1.87
N ARG A 73 0.50 -15.77 2.40
CA ARG A 73 -0.82 -16.30 2.70
C ARG A 73 -1.29 -15.76 4.05
N LEU A 74 -2.47 -15.13 4.07
CA LEU A 74 -3.07 -14.66 5.32
C LEU A 74 -3.48 -15.85 6.21
N PRO A 75 -3.49 -15.68 7.54
CA PRO A 75 -3.73 -16.77 8.47
C PRO A 75 -5.20 -17.21 8.50
N ASN A 76 -5.45 -18.37 9.12
CA ASN A 76 -6.79 -18.81 9.47
C ASN A 76 -7.35 -17.92 10.60
N PHE A 77 -7.98 -16.82 10.21
CA PHE A 77 -8.55 -15.82 11.09
C PHE A 77 -9.92 -15.40 10.56
N ILE A 78 -10.91 -15.35 11.44
CA ILE A 78 -12.26 -14.88 11.11
C ILE A 78 -12.35 -13.40 11.44
N LEU A 79 -12.38 -12.56 10.40
CA LEU A 79 -12.55 -11.12 10.49
C LEU A 79 -14.05 -10.79 10.51
N PHE A 80 -14.57 -10.37 11.66
CA PHE A 80 -15.99 -10.06 11.83
C PHE A 80 -16.37 -8.71 11.17
N PRO A 81 -17.67 -8.48 10.89
CA PRO A 81 -18.18 -7.19 10.42
C PRO A 81 -17.66 -6.01 11.23
N GLY A 82 -17.12 -5.00 10.55
CA GLY A 82 -16.56 -3.81 11.19
C GLY A 82 -15.21 -4.01 11.89
N GLN A 83 -14.64 -5.21 11.87
CA GLN A 83 -13.36 -5.51 12.48
C GLN A 83 -12.20 -5.21 11.51
N THR A 84 -11.04 -4.90 12.08
CA THR A 84 -9.79 -4.69 11.37
C THR A 84 -8.77 -5.80 11.67
N TYR A 85 -7.80 -5.97 10.77
CA TYR A 85 -6.65 -6.85 10.93
C TYR A 85 -5.37 -6.11 10.52
N GLY A 86 -4.56 -5.75 11.51
CA GLY A 86 -3.34 -4.97 11.34
C GLY A 86 -2.13 -5.84 10.99
N VAL A 87 -1.27 -5.35 10.09
CA VAL A 87 -0.04 -6.02 9.66
C VAL A 87 1.13 -5.03 9.72
N SER A 88 2.23 -5.44 10.34
CA SER A 88 3.47 -4.66 10.43
C SER A 88 4.70 -5.56 10.22
N ARG A 89 5.90 -5.00 10.45
CA ARG A 89 7.19 -5.68 10.33
C ARG A 89 8.00 -5.58 11.62
N ASP A 90 8.84 -6.57 11.87
CA ASP A 90 9.79 -6.64 12.98
C ASP A 90 10.81 -5.47 13.00
N VAL A 91 11.10 -4.91 11.83
CA VAL A 91 11.94 -3.71 11.66
C VAL A 91 11.19 -2.39 11.88
N SER A 92 9.86 -2.41 12.03
CA SER A 92 9.08 -1.20 12.35
C SER A 92 9.26 -0.82 13.82
N HIS A 93 8.84 0.38 14.19
CA HIS A 93 8.81 0.80 15.59
C HIS A 93 7.87 -0.09 16.43
N ILE A 94 8.21 -0.26 17.72
CA ILE A 94 7.49 -1.17 18.63
C ILE A 94 6.03 -0.76 18.84
N SER A 95 5.68 0.52 18.68
CA SER A 95 4.28 0.99 18.72
C SER A 95 3.44 0.33 17.63
N LEU A 96 3.95 0.26 16.40
CA LEU A 96 3.29 -0.36 15.25
C LEU A 96 3.22 -1.87 15.40
N GLN A 97 4.30 -2.48 15.87
CA GLN A 97 4.33 -3.92 16.15
C GLN A 97 3.29 -4.31 17.20
N ASN A 98 3.15 -3.52 18.27
CA ASN A 98 2.15 -3.77 19.32
C ASN A 98 0.70 -3.48 18.86
N HIS A 99 0.53 -2.71 17.80
CA HIS A 99 -0.78 -2.41 17.22
C HIS A 99 -1.23 -3.46 16.20
N ALA A 100 -0.28 -4.16 15.56
CA ALA A 100 -0.56 -5.16 14.54
C ALA A 100 -0.97 -6.53 15.13
N ASP A 101 -1.86 -7.21 14.42
CA ASP A 101 -2.23 -8.61 14.68
C ASP A 101 -1.20 -9.59 14.09
N LEU A 102 -0.49 -9.16 13.03
CA LEU A 102 0.57 -9.91 12.38
C LEU A 102 1.83 -9.05 12.22
N VAL A 103 2.95 -9.55 12.72
CA VAL A 103 4.26 -8.95 12.51
C VAL A 103 5.07 -9.89 11.63
N PHE A 104 5.43 -9.44 10.43
CA PHE A 104 6.34 -10.18 9.56
C PHE A 104 7.78 -10.05 10.04
N GLU A 105 8.50 -11.16 9.98
CA GLU A 105 9.94 -11.23 10.24
C GLU A 105 10.72 -11.12 8.94
N ASP A 106 11.94 -10.57 9.03
CA ASP A 106 12.89 -10.48 7.92
C ASP A 106 12.29 -9.81 6.66
N GLU A 107 12.62 -10.35 5.47
CA GLU A 107 12.10 -9.89 4.20
C GLU A 107 10.69 -10.46 3.95
N CYS A 108 9.74 -9.61 3.55
CA CYS A 108 8.35 -9.99 3.35
C CYS A 108 7.66 -9.10 2.31
N VAL A 109 6.36 -9.34 2.11
CA VAL A 109 5.50 -8.56 1.20
C VAL A 109 5.41 -7.07 1.55
N LEU A 110 5.67 -6.68 2.81
CA LEU A 110 5.74 -5.28 3.23
C LEU A 110 7.17 -4.73 3.27
N SER A 111 8.17 -5.46 2.75
CA SER A 111 9.51 -4.93 2.53
C SER A 111 9.54 -3.97 1.34
N ILE A 112 8.91 -2.80 1.48
CA ILE A 112 8.62 -1.86 0.39
C ILE A 112 9.14 -0.45 0.66
N SER A 113 9.35 0.34 -0.39
CA SER A 113 9.89 1.71 -0.32
C SER A 113 8.91 2.82 -0.72
N GLY A 114 7.65 2.48 -1.02
CA GLY A 114 6.56 3.42 -1.32
C GLY A 114 6.24 3.60 -2.79
N ASP A 115 7.13 3.20 -3.67
CA ASP A 115 6.96 3.03 -5.12
C ASP A 115 6.47 1.62 -5.49
N ASP A 116 6.72 0.62 -4.65
CA ASP A 116 6.15 -0.73 -4.79
C ASP A 116 4.62 -0.75 -4.61
N ALA A 117 4.00 -1.81 -5.14
CA ALA A 117 2.59 -2.13 -5.01
C ALA A 117 2.36 -3.33 -4.07
N VAL A 118 1.22 -3.32 -3.36
CA VAL A 118 0.72 -4.46 -2.58
C VAL A 118 -0.75 -4.67 -2.90
N GLY A 119 -1.08 -5.87 -3.36
CA GLY A 119 -2.42 -6.29 -3.72
C GLY A 119 -2.95 -7.36 -2.77
N LEU A 120 -4.25 -7.28 -2.48
CA LEU A 120 -5.02 -8.29 -1.78
C LEU A 120 -5.73 -9.16 -2.82
N PHE A 121 -5.53 -10.48 -2.75
CA PHE A 121 -6.08 -11.44 -3.70
C PHE A 121 -6.96 -12.46 -2.98
N LYS A 122 -8.04 -12.91 -3.64
CA LYS A 122 -8.94 -13.95 -3.13
C LYS A 122 -8.83 -15.22 -3.97
N ALA A 123 -7.89 -16.08 -3.60
CA ALA A 123 -7.77 -17.43 -4.12
C ALA A 123 -6.89 -18.26 -3.17
N GLU A 124 -7.07 -19.57 -3.15
CA GLU A 124 -6.22 -20.50 -2.40
C GLU A 124 -4.98 -20.90 -3.21
N GLY A 125 -4.01 -21.57 -2.56
CA GLY A 125 -2.80 -22.06 -3.21
C GLY A 125 -1.56 -21.19 -3.01
N ASN A 126 -0.52 -21.48 -3.79
CA ASN A 126 0.72 -20.71 -3.86
C ASN A 126 0.58 -19.50 -4.81
N LEU A 127 1.66 -18.72 -4.98
CA LEU A 127 1.68 -17.51 -5.81
C LEU A 127 1.14 -17.75 -7.23
N ASP A 128 1.66 -18.74 -7.96
CA ASP A 128 1.28 -19.01 -9.35
C ASP A 128 -0.20 -19.42 -9.45
N GLU A 129 -0.68 -20.23 -8.49
CA GLU A 129 -2.07 -20.67 -8.43
C GLU A 129 -3.02 -19.50 -8.17
N VAL A 130 -2.65 -18.58 -7.27
CA VAL A 130 -3.44 -17.38 -6.97
C VAL A 130 -3.49 -16.44 -8.18
N LEU A 131 -2.35 -16.15 -8.80
CA LEU A 131 -2.29 -15.27 -9.98
C LEU A 131 -3.08 -15.86 -11.15
N ALA A 132 -2.99 -17.17 -11.38
CA ALA A 132 -3.76 -17.84 -12.43
C ALA A 132 -5.26 -17.83 -12.14
N ALA A 133 -5.68 -18.04 -10.89
CA ALA A 133 -7.10 -18.08 -10.52
C ALA A 133 -7.77 -16.70 -10.52
N THR A 134 -6.99 -15.62 -10.43
CA THR A 134 -7.47 -14.24 -10.33
C THR A 134 -7.21 -13.43 -11.59
N ASP A 135 -6.66 -14.04 -12.64
CA ASP A 135 -6.16 -13.35 -13.83
C ASP A 135 -5.18 -12.21 -13.49
N SER A 136 -4.44 -12.37 -12.38
CA SER A 136 -3.55 -11.35 -11.78
C SER A 136 -4.24 -10.04 -11.41
N ILE A 137 -5.55 -10.07 -11.15
CA ILE A 137 -6.34 -8.92 -10.71
C ILE A 137 -6.61 -9.04 -9.20
N PRO A 138 -6.05 -8.16 -8.36
CA PRO A 138 -6.38 -8.13 -6.94
C PRO A 138 -7.81 -7.65 -6.73
N ILE A 139 -8.39 -7.98 -5.58
CA ILE A 139 -9.67 -7.39 -5.14
C ILE A 139 -9.47 -5.95 -4.67
N ASP A 140 -8.30 -5.63 -4.13
CA ASP A 140 -7.92 -4.28 -3.70
C ASP A 140 -6.39 -4.12 -3.73
N CYS A 141 -5.88 -2.93 -4.03
CA CYS A 141 -4.44 -2.69 -4.02
C CYS A 141 -4.05 -1.26 -3.65
N ILE A 142 -2.79 -1.12 -3.21
CA ILE A 142 -2.05 0.15 -3.22
C ILE A 142 -0.94 0.01 -4.27
N GLY A 143 -0.77 1.01 -5.13
CA GLY A 143 0.24 1.00 -6.18
C GLY A 143 -0.13 0.18 -7.41
N ASP A 144 0.68 0.33 -8.45
CA ASP A 144 0.62 -0.46 -9.69
C ASP A 144 1.99 -1.12 -9.93
N PRO A 145 2.08 -2.46 -10.00
CA PRO A 145 3.35 -3.16 -10.17
C PRO A 145 3.92 -3.08 -11.59
N THR A 146 3.23 -2.41 -12.52
CA THR A 146 3.63 -2.29 -13.93
C THR A 146 4.22 -0.93 -14.28
N HIS A 147 4.16 0.03 -13.35
CA HIS A 147 4.69 1.37 -13.53
C HIS A 147 5.50 1.79 -12.30
N ASP A 148 6.53 2.60 -12.52
CA ASP A 148 7.39 3.13 -11.48
C ASP A 148 7.12 4.64 -11.30
N PRO A 149 6.57 5.09 -10.15
CA PRO A 149 6.32 6.50 -9.85
C PRO A 149 7.59 7.23 -9.37
N GLY A 150 8.76 6.57 -9.44
CA GLY A 150 10.09 7.06 -9.07
C GLY A 150 10.41 6.92 -7.58
N SER A 151 9.50 7.24 -6.67
CA SER A 151 9.78 7.12 -5.23
C SER A 151 8.57 6.92 -4.35
N SER A 152 7.41 7.39 -4.80
CA SER A 152 6.13 7.20 -4.13
C SER A 152 5.01 7.56 -5.08
N TRP A 153 3.88 6.87 -4.98
CA TRP A 153 2.66 7.23 -5.69
C TRP A 153 2.07 8.52 -5.13
N GLN A 154 1.71 9.46 -6.00
CA GLN A 154 0.91 10.60 -5.59
C GLN A 154 -0.54 10.18 -5.37
N VAL A 155 -1.09 10.62 -4.25
CA VAL A 155 -2.47 10.40 -3.84
C VAL A 155 -3.11 11.76 -3.59
N SER A 156 -4.31 11.99 -4.10
CA SER A 156 -4.99 13.25 -3.82
C SER A 156 -5.32 13.37 -2.34
N GLY A 157 -5.15 14.55 -1.76
CA GLY A 157 -5.29 14.78 -0.33
C GLY A 157 -4.33 15.83 0.19
N GLU A 158 -4.09 15.84 1.50
CA GLU A 158 -3.14 16.76 2.11
C GLU A 158 -1.76 16.61 1.48
N THR A 159 -1.09 17.74 1.24
CA THR A 159 0.28 17.73 0.76
C THR A 159 1.17 17.08 1.80
N GLY A 160 1.83 15.97 1.44
CA GLY A 160 2.78 15.28 2.30
C GLY A 160 3.95 16.18 2.71
N PRO A 161 4.76 15.77 3.70
CA PRO A 161 5.99 16.47 4.00
C PRO A 161 6.94 16.41 2.78
N PRO A 162 7.87 17.36 2.59
CA PRO A 162 8.74 17.39 1.41
C PRO A 162 9.51 16.08 1.25
N ASN A 163 9.06 15.21 0.36
CA ASN A 163 9.73 13.95 0.08
C ASN A 163 9.70 13.60 -1.42
N SER A 164 10.86 13.13 -1.86
CA SER A 164 11.10 12.20 -2.96
C SER A 164 10.94 12.61 -4.43
N THR A 165 9.98 13.44 -4.83
CA THR A 165 9.80 13.77 -6.27
C THR A 165 10.19 15.20 -6.64
N GLY A 166 10.45 16.06 -5.64
CA GLY A 166 10.73 17.49 -5.88
C GLY A 166 9.52 18.30 -6.37
N ILE A 167 8.35 17.66 -6.46
CA ILE A 167 7.08 18.25 -6.87
C ILE A 167 6.22 18.49 -5.63
N THR A 168 5.75 19.72 -5.44
CA THR A 168 4.90 20.11 -4.30
C THR A 168 3.42 19.92 -4.60
N GLY A 169 2.58 19.57 -3.62
CA GLY A 169 1.11 19.74 -3.70
C GLY A 169 0.24 18.48 -3.60
N TYR A 170 0.78 17.31 -3.22
CA TYR A 170 0.03 16.04 -3.19
C TYR A 170 0.39 15.17 -1.99
N GLY A 171 -0.54 14.29 -1.60
CA GLY A 171 -0.30 13.18 -0.70
C GLY A 171 0.56 12.10 -1.36
N VAL A 172 1.13 11.21 -0.57
CA VAL A 172 2.09 10.21 -1.06
C VAL A 172 1.97 8.92 -0.27
N THR A 173 2.15 7.76 -0.93
CA THR A 173 2.18 6.43 -0.29
C THR A 173 3.33 6.22 0.70
N ARG A 174 4.25 7.19 0.80
CA ARG A 174 5.36 7.24 1.74
C ARG A 174 5.33 8.53 2.55
N PHE A 175 5.60 8.44 3.84
CA PHE A 175 5.61 9.52 4.84
C PHE A 175 4.25 10.20 5.05
N ALA A 176 3.18 9.47 4.75
CA ALA A 176 1.83 9.82 5.13
C ALA A 176 1.09 8.54 5.56
N ILE A 177 0.06 8.73 6.38
CA ILE A 177 -0.93 7.68 6.65
C ILE A 177 -2.06 7.89 5.65
N LEU A 178 -2.38 6.86 4.90
CA LEU A 178 -3.55 6.82 4.04
C LEU A 178 -4.62 6.05 4.80
N THR A 179 -5.77 6.67 5.01
CA THR A 179 -6.95 6.01 5.57
C THR A 179 -8.08 6.03 4.55
N ARG A 180 -8.70 4.88 4.32
CA ARG A 180 -9.81 4.76 3.38
C ARG A 180 -10.98 5.64 3.84
N LYS A 181 -11.64 6.32 2.89
CA LYS A 181 -12.79 7.16 3.19
C LYS A 181 -13.98 6.31 3.68
N PRO A 182 -14.84 6.85 4.57
CA PRO A 182 -15.90 6.06 5.24
C PRO A 182 -16.95 5.45 4.30
N ASP A 183 -17.14 6.02 3.11
CA ASP A 183 -18.11 5.59 2.11
C ASP A 183 -17.57 4.52 1.14
N VAL A 184 -16.27 4.22 1.19
CA VAL A 184 -15.65 3.18 0.36
C VAL A 184 -15.76 1.83 1.08
N CYS A 185 -16.62 0.96 0.54
CA CYS A 185 -16.91 -0.37 1.11
C CYS A 185 -16.56 -1.54 0.17
N TYR A 186 -15.79 -1.27 -0.88
CA TYR A 186 -15.31 -2.26 -1.85
C TYR A 186 -13.87 -1.93 -2.25
N GLY A 187 -13.13 -2.96 -2.66
CA GLY A 187 -11.77 -2.77 -3.15
C GLY A 187 -11.74 -2.22 -4.56
N ASN A 188 -10.61 -1.62 -4.94
CA ASN A 188 -10.45 -0.95 -6.23
C ASN A 188 -10.22 -1.90 -7.43
N ALA A 189 -10.31 -3.22 -7.23
CA ALA A 189 -10.13 -4.24 -8.27
C ALA A 189 -8.81 -4.10 -9.07
N GLY A 190 -7.75 -3.60 -8.43
CA GLY A 190 -6.46 -3.37 -9.06
C GLY A 190 -6.32 -2.02 -9.78
N ASN A 191 -7.38 -1.21 -9.85
CA ASN A 191 -7.32 0.12 -10.45
C ASN A 191 -6.86 1.16 -9.43
N TRP A 192 -5.55 1.19 -9.19
CA TRP A 192 -4.94 2.14 -8.27
C TRP A 192 -5.07 3.60 -8.71
N ASP A 193 -5.06 3.86 -10.01
CA ASP A 193 -5.17 5.21 -10.56
C ASP A 193 -6.52 5.84 -10.23
N ASP A 194 -7.63 5.12 -10.45
CA ASP A 194 -8.95 5.59 -10.03
C ASP A 194 -8.97 5.79 -8.50
N SER A 195 -8.47 4.80 -7.74
CA SER A 195 -8.47 4.82 -6.27
C SER A 195 -7.75 6.04 -5.66
N ARG A 196 -6.59 6.42 -6.23
CA ARG A 196 -5.80 7.56 -5.75
C ARG A 196 -6.32 8.92 -6.25
N GLY A 197 -7.45 8.93 -6.97
CA GLY A 197 -8.18 10.10 -7.41
C GLY A 197 -7.70 10.68 -8.73
N CYS A 198 -7.19 9.84 -9.63
CA CYS A 198 -6.69 10.28 -10.92
C CYS A 198 -7.78 10.87 -11.82
N VAL A 199 -7.52 12.02 -12.46
CA VAL A 199 -8.50 12.71 -13.33
C VAL A 199 -8.13 12.71 -14.82
N THR A 200 -7.08 11.99 -15.19
CA THR A 200 -6.60 11.83 -16.58
C THR A 200 -6.04 10.44 -16.78
N ASP A 201 -6.10 9.85 -17.97
CA ASP A 201 -5.65 8.47 -18.23
C ASP A 201 -4.21 8.11 -17.77
N SER A 202 -3.30 9.08 -17.59
CA SER A 202 -1.91 8.85 -17.15
C SER A 202 -1.60 9.40 -15.77
N CYS A 203 -2.57 10.04 -15.09
CA CYS A 203 -2.44 10.71 -13.79
C CYS A 203 -1.29 11.71 -13.62
N THR A 204 -0.63 12.03 -14.73
CA THR A 204 0.49 12.93 -14.84
C THR A 204 0.25 13.73 -16.11
N ASN A 205 0.35 15.05 -15.99
CA ASN A 205 0.32 15.93 -17.13
C ASN A 205 1.64 15.79 -17.91
N TRP A 206 1.60 15.17 -19.08
CA TRP A 206 2.78 14.93 -19.93
C TRP A 206 3.53 16.20 -20.37
N LEU A 207 2.91 17.39 -20.30
CA LEU A 207 3.53 18.67 -20.66
C LEU A 207 4.26 19.31 -19.48
N THR A 208 3.74 19.15 -18.26
CA THR A 208 4.23 19.85 -17.06
C THR A 208 4.77 18.91 -15.99
N ASP A 209 4.73 17.60 -16.26
CA ASP A 209 5.05 16.51 -15.34
C ASP A 209 4.32 16.64 -13.98
N THR A 210 3.16 17.30 -14.02
CA THR A 210 2.39 17.62 -12.81
C THR A 210 1.36 16.54 -12.58
N PRO A 211 1.30 15.91 -11.38
CA PRO A 211 0.25 14.96 -11.06
C PRO A 211 -1.14 15.54 -11.28
N GLN A 212 -2.06 14.73 -11.79
CA GLN A 212 -3.45 15.10 -12.06
C GLN A 212 -4.35 14.20 -11.20
N THR A 213 -4.42 14.52 -9.91
CA THR A 213 -5.33 13.88 -8.97
C THR A 213 -6.26 14.89 -8.30
N ALA A 214 -7.49 14.49 -7.96
CA ALA A 214 -8.50 15.31 -7.28
C ALA A 214 -9.02 14.60 -6.02
N TYR A 215 -9.22 15.37 -4.95
CA TYR A 215 -9.56 14.82 -3.64
C TYR A 215 -10.96 14.21 -3.65
N GLU A 216 -11.88 14.83 -4.38
CA GLU A 216 -13.27 14.38 -4.54
C GLU A 216 -13.37 13.02 -5.23
N GLU A 217 -12.42 12.71 -6.12
CA GLU A 217 -12.35 11.44 -6.86
C GLU A 217 -11.53 10.38 -6.12
N SER A 218 -10.75 10.76 -5.10
CA SER A 218 -9.92 9.81 -4.36
C SER A 218 -10.72 9.05 -3.30
N GLU A 219 -10.38 7.77 -3.13
CA GLU A 219 -10.89 6.88 -2.08
C GLU A 219 -10.19 7.06 -0.72
N TRP A 220 -9.23 7.98 -0.61
CA TRP A 220 -8.33 8.11 0.54
C TRP A 220 -8.40 9.48 1.21
N GLU A 221 -8.33 9.46 2.54
CA GLU A 221 -7.86 10.59 3.34
C GLU A 221 -6.36 10.44 3.53
N VAL A 222 -5.61 11.50 3.29
CA VAL A 222 -4.16 11.53 3.49
C VAL A 222 -3.84 12.37 4.71
N HIS A 223 -3.14 11.77 5.67
CA HIS A 223 -2.64 12.43 6.86
C HIS A 223 -1.12 12.54 6.76
N ALA A 224 -0.62 13.75 6.50
CA ALA A 224 0.80 13.97 6.32
C ALA A 224 1.57 13.80 7.65
N CYS A 225 2.63 12.99 7.66
CA CYS A 225 3.43 12.75 8.86
C CYS A 225 4.57 13.78 8.98
N TYR A 226 4.37 14.79 9.84
CA TYR A 226 5.36 15.82 10.18
C TYR A 226 5.91 15.62 11.60
N TYR A 227 6.44 14.44 11.95
CA TYR A 227 6.99 14.26 13.30
C TYR A 227 8.48 14.64 13.36
N PRO A 228 8.97 15.16 14.50
CA PRO A 228 10.40 15.33 14.73
C PRO A 228 11.08 13.98 15.03
N ASP A 229 12.36 13.82 14.70
CA ASP A 229 13.16 12.66 15.13
C ASP A 229 13.55 12.73 16.62
N ILE A 230 14.24 11.68 17.10
CA ILE A 230 14.73 11.57 18.49
C ILE A 230 15.66 12.72 18.91
N ASP A 231 16.28 13.40 17.94
CA ASP A 231 17.19 14.53 18.16
C ASP A 231 16.45 15.89 18.03
N GLY A 232 15.13 15.87 17.83
CA GLY A 232 14.30 17.06 17.68
C GLY A 232 14.36 17.70 16.29
N ASN A 233 14.94 17.02 15.29
CA ASN A 233 14.94 17.50 13.92
C ASN A 233 13.55 17.32 13.30
N THR A 234 12.97 18.40 12.83
CA THR A 234 11.73 18.36 12.04
C THR A 234 12.04 17.92 10.62
N GLY A 235 11.41 16.85 10.13
CA GLY A 235 11.57 16.37 8.76
C GLY A 235 10.50 15.35 8.36
N PRO A 236 10.44 14.96 7.07
CA PRO A 236 9.43 14.05 6.55
C PRO A 236 9.49 12.66 7.20
N GLY A 237 8.37 12.23 7.81
CA GLY A 237 8.13 10.82 8.10
C GLY A 237 8.86 10.21 9.30
N TYR A 238 9.32 10.99 10.27
CA TYR A 238 9.63 10.40 11.59
C TYR A 238 8.34 9.98 12.29
N GLU A 239 8.41 9.14 13.31
CA GLU A 239 7.32 8.95 14.29
C GLU A 239 7.72 9.62 15.61
N PRO A 240 6.75 9.95 16.49
CA PRO A 240 7.03 10.36 17.86
C PRO A 240 7.63 9.25 18.73
#